data_AF-A0A4R6RGN0-F1
#
_entry.id   AF-A0A4R6RGN0-F1
#
_cell.length_a   1.000
_cell.length_b   1.000
_cell.length_c   1.000
_cell.angle_alpha   90.00
_cell.angle_beta   90.00
_cell.angle_gamma   90.00
#
_symmetry.space_group_name_H-M   'P 1'
#
loop_
_entity.id
_entity.type
_entity.pdbx_description
1 polymer ?
#
loop_
_entity_poly.entity_id
_entity_poly.type
_entity_poly.pdbx_seq_one_letter_code
_entity_poly.pdbx_strand_id
1 'polypeptide(L)'
;MTIDEMIAAGFRGRAEPLGRDDVAVMARAAGLDPAVLAAVLQVEAAGTGFDRSGRPTMLREPHVFFRCLDVAKRRQAQDAGLAWPVWRPGHYPASADQRYADLVAACAIDPVAALMSCSWGIGQTLGENWRLCGHASVVEMVECAMRSEAEQVGTMLAFIRARRLDVPLQAHDWARFARGYNGPAYRRHDYDGRLARAHAAALEQRPPQPEAALGDGVLRLGDKGELVRAMQMRLGDRGYAAGAADGWFGRITEQAVRAFQGEQRLVVDGKVGHKTAAALGLNFWPAG
;
A
#
# COMPACT_ATOMS: atom_id res chain seq x y z
N MET A 1 9.76 16.48 -10.24
CA MET A 1 8.91 17.59 -10.74
C MET A 1 9.01 18.78 -9.77
N THR A 2 8.72 19.98 -10.24
CA THR A 2 8.48 21.14 -9.39
C THR A 2 6.98 21.26 -9.07
N ILE A 3 6.63 22.10 -8.09
CA ILE A 3 5.20 22.34 -7.77
C ILE A 3 4.49 23.03 -8.94
N ASP A 4 5.17 23.93 -9.65
CA ASP A 4 4.62 24.59 -10.84
C ASP A 4 4.34 23.59 -11.97
N GLU A 5 5.22 22.60 -12.16
CA GLU A 5 5.00 21.50 -13.11
C GLU A 5 3.79 20.64 -12.72
N MET A 6 3.60 20.37 -11.42
CA MET A 6 2.40 19.66 -10.95
C MET A 6 1.12 20.45 -11.24
N ILE A 7 1.13 21.75 -10.95
CA ILE A 7 -0.01 22.64 -11.21
C ILE A 7 -0.31 22.68 -12.72
N ALA A 8 0.72 22.83 -13.55
CA ALA A 8 0.60 22.83 -15.00
C ALA A 8 0.04 21.50 -15.55
N ALA A 9 0.45 20.36 -14.98
CA ALA A 9 -0.10 19.05 -15.30
C ALA A 9 -1.54 18.84 -14.78
N GLY A 10 -2.03 19.73 -13.90
CA GLY A 10 -3.28 19.58 -13.18
C GLY A 10 -3.24 18.41 -12.20
N PHE A 11 -2.06 18.13 -11.62
CA PHE A 11 -1.78 17.00 -10.73
C PHE A 11 -2.09 15.62 -11.34
N ARG A 12 -1.99 15.51 -12.66
CA ARG A 12 -2.10 14.23 -13.37
C ARG A 12 -0.72 13.61 -13.56
N GLY A 13 -0.62 12.32 -13.28
CA GLY A 13 0.56 11.51 -13.56
C GLY A 13 0.19 10.25 -14.33
N ARG A 14 0.97 9.18 -14.16
CA ARG A 14 0.71 7.91 -14.84
C ARG A 14 -0.54 7.19 -14.34
N ALA A 15 -0.93 7.46 -13.08
CA ALA A 15 -2.12 6.90 -12.45
C ALA A 15 -2.23 5.37 -12.56
N GLU A 16 -1.10 4.67 -12.37
CA GLU A 16 -1.04 3.22 -12.48
C GLU A 16 -1.83 2.56 -11.33
N PRO A 17 -2.84 1.72 -11.61
CA PRO A 17 -3.61 1.03 -10.57
C PRO A 17 -2.76 -0.05 -9.90
N LEU A 18 -3.19 -0.51 -8.72
CA LEU A 18 -2.59 -1.70 -8.09
C LEU A 18 -2.69 -2.90 -9.03
N GLY A 19 -1.56 -3.58 -9.22
CA GLY A 19 -1.50 -4.88 -9.85
C GLY A 19 -2.18 -5.96 -9.01
N ARG A 20 -2.55 -7.06 -9.66
CA ARG A 20 -3.27 -8.19 -9.05
C ARG A 20 -2.61 -8.72 -7.77
N ASP A 21 -1.29 -8.74 -7.73
CA ASP A 21 -0.50 -9.35 -6.65
C ASP A 21 0.14 -8.32 -5.70
N ASP A 22 0.01 -7.01 -5.99
CA ASP A 22 0.72 -5.95 -5.27
C ASP A 22 0.40 -5.93 -3.79
N VAL A 23 -0.90 -6.05 -3.44
CA VAL A 23 -1.33 -6.08 -2.03
C VAL A 23 -0.65 -7.20 -1.27
N ALA A 24 -0.53 -8.40 -1.85
CA ALA A 24 0.11 -9.53 -1.20
C ALA A 24 1.64 -9.34 -1.08
N VAL A 25 2.29 -8.80 -2.10
CA VAL A 25 3.74 -8.51 -2.07
C VAL A 25 4.06 -7.45 -1.02
N MET A 26 3.32 -6.34 -1.02
CA MET A 26 3.53 -5.21 -0.13
C MET A 26 3.21 -5.56 1.32
N ALA A 27 2.14 -6.32 1.58
CA ALA A 27 1.81 -6.78 2.92
C ALA A 27 2.95 -7.63 3.50
N ARG A 28 3.45 -8.61 2.73
CA ARG A 28 4.55 -9.48 3.17
C ARG A 28 5.83 -8.69 3.41
N ALA A 29 6.17 -7.74 2.54
CA ALA A 29 7.32 -6.86 2.72
C ALA A 29 7.20 -6.00 4.00
N ALA A 30 5.98 -5.62 4.38
CA ALA A 30 5.68 -4.91 5.61
C ALA A 30 5.53 -5.82 6.86
N GLY A 31 5.65 -7.14 6.71
CA GLY A 31 5.46 -8.10 7.80
C GLY A 31 4.00 -8.24 8.26
N LEU A 32 3.05 -8.11 7.32
CA LEU A 32 1.61 -8.24 7.53
C LEU A 32 1.05 -9.42 6.71
N ASP A 33 -0.03 -10.05 7.19
CA ASP A 33 -0.80 -10.97 6.36
C ASP A 33 -1.49 -10.18 5.22
N PRO A 34 -1.49 -10.68 3.97
CA PRO A 34 -2.20 -10.03 2.86
C PRO A 34 -3.66 -9.68 3.14
N ALA A 35 -4.38 -10.52 3.90
CA ALA A 35 -5.77 -10.26 4.28
C ALA A 35 -5.89 -9.03 5.20
N VAL A 36 -4.89 -8.78 6.05
CA VAL A 36 -4.87 -7.61 6.93
C VAL A 36 -4.70 -6.33 6.11
N LEU A 37 -3.75 -6.30 5.17
CA LEU A 37 -3.60 -5.13 4.31
C LEU A 37 -4.82 -4.93 3.41
N ALA A 38 -5.38 -6.01 2.85
CA ALA A 38 -6.63 -5.94 2.09
C ALA A 38 -7.78 -5.33 2.90
N ALA A 39 -7.92 -5.71 4.18
CA ALA A 39 -8.93 -5.15 5.07
C ALA A 39 -8.74 -3.65 5.32
N VAL A 40 -7.49 -3.22 5.58
CA VAL A 40 -7.16 -1.81 5.76
C VAL A 40 -7.49 -1.03 4.49
N LEU A 41 -7.09 -1.52 3.32
CA LEU A 41 -7.38 -0.89 2.04
C LEU A 41 -8.88 -0.79 1.77
N GLN A 42 -9.66 -1.84 2.08
CA GLN A 42 -11.10 -1.82 1.89
C GLN A 42 -11.81 -0.78 2.78
N VAL A 43 -11.31 -0.54 4.00
CA VAL A 43 -11.96 0.37 4.96
C VAL A 43 -11.48 1.81 4.78
N GLU A 44 -10.19 2.00 4.52
CA GLU A 44 -9.52 3.31 4.50
C GLU A 44 -9.37 3.89 3.09
N ALA A 45 -9.33 3.06 2.05
CA ALA A 45 -9.36 3.53 0.67
C ALA A 45 -10.81 3.55 0.19
N ALA A 46 -11.29 4.68 -0.35
CA ALA A 46 -12.62 4.80 -0.94
C ALA A 46 -12.79 4.01 -2.26
N GLY A 47 -12.02 2.93 -2.46
CA GLY A 47 -12.07 2.05 -3.63
C GLY A 47 -11.03 2.35 -4.72
N THR A 48 -10.46 3.56 -4.77
CA THR A 48 -9.37 3.90 -5.70
C THR A 48 -8.53 5.07 -5.20
N GLY A 49 -7.25 5.05 -5.56
CA GLY A 49 -6.28 6.11 -5.34
C GLY A 49 -6.37 7.29 -6.28
N PHE A 50 -7.17 7.19 -7.36
CA PHE A 50 -7.28 8.21 -8.38
C PHE A 50 -8.73 8.59 -8.65
N ASP A 51 -8.96 9.87 -8.95
CA ASP A 51 -10.25 10.31 -9.46
C ASP A 51 -10.41 9.97 -10.96
N ARG A 52 -11.59 10.29 -11.51
CA ARG A 52 -11.92 10.02 -12.93
C ARG A 52 -11.01 10.74 -13.93
N SER A 53 -10.25 11.74 -13.50
CA SER A 53 -9.32 12.50 -14.32
C SER A 53 -7.87 12.01 -14.17
N GLY A 54 -7.64 10.92 -13.43
CA GLY A 54 -6.30 10.38 -13.19
C GLY A 54 -5.48 11.21 -12.21
N ARG A 55 -6.12 12.04 -11.38
CA ARG A 55 -5.44 12.78 -10.30
C ARG A 55 -5.56 11.99 -9.00
N PRO A 56 -4.57 12.03 -8.10
CA PRO A 56 -4.70 11.38 -6.80
C PRO A 56 -5.98 11.82 -6.08
N THR A 57 -6.70 10.88 -5.46
CA THR A 57 -7.79 11.26 -4.54
C THR A 57 -7.18 12.05 -3.39
N MET A 58 -7.64 13.28 -3.17
CA MET A 58 -7.08 14.13 -2.12
C MET A 58 -8.16 14.89 -1.36
N LEU A 59 -7.81 15.28 -0.15
CA LEU A 59 -8.59 16.21 0.66
C LEU A 59 -7.63 17.18 1.34
N ARG A 60 -7.91 18.48 1.21
CA ARG A 60 -7.17 19.51 1.92
C ARG A 60 -7.81 19.76 3.27
N GLU A 61 -6.99 19.87 4.30
CA GLU A 61 -7.39 20.20 5.66
C GLU A 61 -7.07 21.68 5.95
N PRO A 62 -8.06 22.60 5.93
CA PRO A 62 -7.79 24.03 6.05
C PRO A 62 -7.19 24.45 7.38
N HIS A 63 -7.42 23.68 8.43
CA HIS A 63 -6.81 23.86 9.73
C HIS A 63 -5.36 23.38 9.79
N VAL A 64 -5.01 22.36 8.99
CA VAL A 64 -3.62 21.96 8.78
C VAL A 64 -2.92 23.00 7.92
N PHE A 65 -3.56 23.52 6.87
CA PHE A 65 -2.99 24.61 6.07
C PHE A 65 -2.66 25.82 6.93
N PHE A 66 -3.58 26.25 7.80
CA PHE A 66 -3.31 27.32 8.77
C PHE A 66 -2.08 27.05 9.65
N ARG A 67 -1.93 25.80 10.14
CA ARG A 67 -0.80 25.38 10.98
C ARG A 67 0.52 25.39 10.21
N CYS A 68 0.52 24.94 8.96
CA CYS A 68 1.68 24.86 8.09
C CYS A 68 2.16 26.22 7.57
N LEU A 69 1.28 27.24 7.54
CA LEU A 69 1.64 28.58 7.08
C LEU A 69 2.54 29.33 8.08
N ASP A 70 3.50 30.08 7.50
CA ASP A 70 4.13 31.21 8.19
C ASP A 70 3.08 32.16 8.74
N VAL A 71 3.33 32.68 9.94
CA VAL A 71 2.38 33.56 10.66
C VAL A 71 1.95 34.76 9.81
N ALA A 72 2.88 35.31 9.02
CA ALA A 72 2.62 36.45 8.13
C ALA A 72 1.59 36.15 7.01
N LYS A 73 1.47 34.89 6.58
CA LYS A 73 0.56 34.46 5.50
C LYS A 73 -0.81 34.01 5.99
N ARG A 74 -0.99 33.79 7.30
CA ARG A 74 -2.24 33.27 7.87
C ARG A 74 -3.44 34.18 7.63
N ARG A 75 -3.26 35.51 7.79
CA ARG A 75 -4.32 36.48 7.54
C ARG A 75 -4.77 36.44 6.07
N GLN A 76 -3.82 36.46 5.12
CA GLN A 76 -4.14 36.33 3.70
C GLN A 76 -4.94 35.05 3.39
N ALA A 77 -4.54 33.91 3.95
CA ALA A 77 -5.24 32.65 3.74
C ALA A 77 -6.64 32.62 4.40
N GLN A 78 -6.81 33.27 5.55
CA GLN A 78 -8.12 33.41 6.20
C GLN A 78 -9.05 34.33 5.42
N ASP A 79 -8.55 35.47 4.95
CA ASP A 79 -9.30 36.45 4.16
C ASP A 79 -9.74 35.84 2.82
N ALA A 80 -8.93 34.95 2.24
CA ALA A 80 -9.27 34.15 1.07
C ALA A 80 -10.24 32.98 1.35
N GLY A 81 -10.63 32.75 2.62
CA GLY A 81 -11.49 31.63 3.01
C GLY A 81 -10.81 30.25 2.93
N LEU A 82 -9.48 30.20 2.79
CA LEU A 82 -8.72 28.97 2.57
C LEU A 82 -8.18 28.33 3.85
N ALA A 83 -8.13 29.04 4.98
CA ALA A 83 -7.54 28.52 6.22
C ALA A 83 -8.30 28.98 7.47
N TRP A 84 -8.36 28.14 8.51
CA TRP A 84 -8.91 28.50 9.83
C TRP A 84 -8.10 27.87 10.96
N PRO A 85 -7.98 28.48 12.14
CA PRO A 85 -7.17 27.94 13.24
C PRO A 85 -7.70 26.65 13.86
N VAL A 86 -8.99 26.36 13.67
CA VAL A 86 -9.67 25.18 14.22
C VAL A 86 -10.47 24.48 13.13
N TRP A 87 -10.59 23.16 13.26
CA TRP A 87 -11.43 22.35 12.39
C TRP A 87 -12.89 22.80 12.46
N ARG A 88 -13.59 22.74 11.32
CA ARG A 88 -15.01 23.11 11.19
C ARG A 88 -15.75 21.96 10.49
N PRO A 89 -16.98 21.60 10.84
CA PRO A 89 -17.75 20.64 10.04
C PRO A 89 -18.22 21.26 8.70
N GLY A 90 -18.37 20.44 7.67
CA GLY A 90 -19.12 20.79 6.44
C GLY A 90 -18.43 21.69 5.41
N HIS A 91 -17.11 21.92 5.51
CA HIS A 91 -16.39 22.83 4.62
C HIS A 91 -15.66 22.16 3.45
N TYR A 92 -15.89 20.87 3.23
CA TYR A 92 -15.17 20.10 2.22
C TYR A 92 -15.91 20.12 0.88
N PRO A 93 -15.23 20.43 -0.23
CA PRO A 93 -15.88 20.41 -1.54
C PRO A 93 -16.39 19.03 -1.93
N ALA A 94 -17.57 18.99 -2.55
CA ALA A 94 -18.21 17.76 -2.99
C ALA A 94 -17.52 17.12 -4.21
N SER A 95 -16.96 17.92 -5.12
CA SER A 95 -16.31 17.45 -6.34
C SER A 95 -14.78 17.45 -6.24
N ALA A 96 -14.13 16.51 -6.94
CA ALA A 96 -12.68 16.47 -7.05
C ALA A 96 -12.12 17.74 -7.71
N ASP A 97 -12.80 18.27 -8.73
CA ASP A 97 -12.36 19.50 -9.40
C ASP A 97 -12.31 20.70 -8.46
N GLN A 98 -13.31 20.85 -7.60
CA GLN A 98 -13.29 21.94 -6.62
C GLN A 98 -12.18 21.74 -5.57
N ARG A 99 -11.90 20.50 -5.16
CA ARG A 99 -10.78 20.22 -4.23
C ARG A 99 -9.43 20.61 -4.84
N TYR A 100 -9.22 20.30 -6.11
CA TYR A 100 -8.00 20.70 -6.81
C TYR A 100 -7.94 22.20 -7.08
N ALA A 101 -9.06 22.86 -7.38
CA ALA A 101 -9.13 24.32 -7.49
C ALA A 101 -8.75 25.00 -6.16
N ASP A 102 -9.26 24.50 -5.04
CA ASP A 102 -8.91 25.00 -3.70
C ASP A 102 -7.42 24.78 -3.38
N LEU A 103 -6.84 23.65 -3.81
CA LEU A 103 -5.41 23.41 -3.66
C LEU A 103 -4.59 24.40 -4.50
N VAL A 104 -4.95 24.64 -5.76
CA VAL A 104 -4.25 25.62 -6.61
C VAL A 104 -4.33 27.01 -6.00
N ALA A 105 -5.49 27.40 -5.46
CA ALA A 105 -5.65 28.68 -4.74
C ALA A 105 -4.78 28.76 -3.47
N ALA A 106 -4.65 27.66 -2.72
CA ALA A 106 -3.76 27.58 -1.57
C ALA A 106 -2.28 27.65 -1.99
N CYS A 107 -1.90 27.01 -3.10
CA CYS A 107 -0.54 27.05 -3.63
C CYS A 107 -0.11 28.46 -4.04
N ALA A 108 -1.04 29.32 -4.46
CA ALA A 108 -0.76 30.72 -4.75
C ALA A 108 -0.33 31.54 -3.51
N ILE A 109 -0.64 31.06 -2.30
CA ILE A 109 -0.20 31.67 -1.03
C ILE A 109 1.08 31.01 -0.54
N ASP A 110 1.07 29.68 -0.45
CA ASP A 110 2.22 28.89 -0.03
C ASP A 110 2.12 27.47 -0.57
N PRO A 111 2.88 27.12 -1.62
CA PRO A 111 2.73 25.84 -2.29
C PRO A 111 3.19 24.66 -1.43
N VAL A 112 4.22 24.83 -0.60
CA VAL A 112 4.71 23.75 0.27
C VAL A 112 3.72 23.50 1.40
N ALA A 113 3.23 24.55 2.06
CA ALA A 113 2.21 24.41 3.10
C ALA A 113 0.89 23.84 2.55
N ALA A 114 0.52 24.20 1.32
CA ALA A 114 -0.67 23.68 0.66
C ALA A 114 -0.56 22.16 0.46
N LEU A 115 0.54 21.67 -0.11
CA LEU A 115 0.74 20.22 -0.30
C LEU A 115 0.82 19.46 1.03
N MET A 116 1.46 20.03 2.06
CA MET A 116 1.51 19.42 3.40
C MET A 116 0.13 19.31 4.05
N SER A 117 -0.78 20.22 3.72
CA SER A 117 -2.14 20.23 4.26
C SER A 117 -3.11 19.27 3.58
N CYS A 118 -2.67 18.54 2.56
CA CYS A 118 -3.50 17.58 1.83
C CYS A 118 -3.21 16.15 2.24
N SER A 119 -4.25 15.33 2.41
CA SER A 119 -4.15 13.88 2.34
C SER A 119 -4.08 13.43 0.88
N TRP A 120 -3.26 12.41 0.60
CA TRP A 120 -2.99 11.97 -0.77
C TRP A 120 -3.27 10.49 -0.97
N GLY A 121 -4.02 10.17 -2.03
CA GLY A 121 -4.21 8.83 -2.57
C GLY A 121 -4.85 7.83 -1.61
N ILE A 122 -4.58 6.55 -1.85
CA ILE A 122 -4.94 5.44 -0.98
C ILE A 122 -4.37 5.65 0.42
N GLY A 123 -5.20 5.36 1.43
CA GLY A 123 -4.85 5.54 2.83
C GLY A 123 -4.92 6.99 3.32
N GLN A 124 -5.09 7.98 2.42
CA GLN A 124 -5.27 9.38 2.79
C GLN A 124 -4.17 9.89 3.75
N THR A 125 -2.91 9.54 3.48
CA THR A 125 -1.79 9.99 4.31
C THR A 125 -1.57 11.49 4.12
N LEU A 126 -1.59 12.25 5.21
CA LEU A 126 -1.45 13.71 5.21
C LEU A 126 -0.01 14.13 4.87
N GLY A 127 0.13 15.06 3.93
CA GLY A 127 1.39 15.49 3.33
C GLY A 127 2.42 16.01 4.32
N GLU A 128 2.01 16.59 5.46
CA GLU A 128 2.93 17.02 6.53
C GLU A 128 3.78 15.87 7.09
N ASN A 129 3.37 14.62 6.87
CA ASN A 129 4.09 13.43 7.30
C ASN A 129 5.10 12.91 6.26
N TRP A 130 5.37 13.64 5.17
CA TRP A 130 6.28 13.20 4.09
C TRP A 130 7.60 12.63 4.61
N ARG A 131 8.22 13.30 5.59
CA ARG A 131 9.49 12.90 6.19
C ARG A 131 9.37 11.61 7.00
N LEU A 132 8.26 11.47 7.73
CA LEU A 132 7.97 10.27 8.52
C LEU A 132 7.77 9.05 7.61
N CYS A 133 7.22 9.27 6.42
CA CYS A 133 7.02 8.25 5.39
C CYS A 133 8.28 7.98 4.55
N GLY A 134 9.39 8.66 4.82
CA GLY A 134 10.68 8.42 4.14
C GLY A 134 10.88 9.16 2.82
N HIS A 135 9.98 10.08 2.44
CA HIS A 135 10.19 10.95 1.30
C HIS A 135 11.22 12.05 1.64
N ALA A 136 11.94 12.55 0.65
CA ALA A 136 12.88 13.66 0.75
C ALA A 136 12.16 15.02 0.77
N SER A 137 10.93 15.10 0.27
CA SER A 137 10.08 16.29 0.36
C SER A 137 8.60 15.94 0.22
N VAL A 138 7.71 16.90 0.54
CA VAL A 138 6.28 16.76 0.22
C VAL A 138 6.04 16.69 -1.28
N VAL A 139 6.89 17.34 -2.09
CA VAL A 139 6.78 17.30 -3.55
C VAL A 139 6.99 15.87 -4.04
N GLU A 140 8.05 15.19 -3.59
CA GLU A 140 8.28 13.78 -3.93
C GLU A 140 7.12 12.88 -3.51
N MET A 141 6.58 13.07 -2.30
CA MET A 141 5.42 12.31 -1.83
C MET A 141 4.23 12.46 -2.79
N VAL A 142 3.96 13.67 -3.28
CA VAL A 142 2.88 13.95 -4.22
C VAL A 142 3.17 13.38 -5.61
N GLU A 143 4.42 13.45 -6.08
CA GLU A 143 4.82 12.81 -7.35
C GLU A 143 4.60 11.30 -7.32
N CYS A 144 4.97 10.67 -6.21
CA CYS A 144 4.74 9.25 -6.00
C CYS A 144 3.24 8.94 -6.01
N ALA A 145 2.44 9.77 -5.32
CA ALA A 145 0.99 9.63 -5.35
C ALA A 145 0.40 9.79 -6.76
N MET A 146 0.93 10.69 -7.59
CA MET A 146 0.51 10.89 -8.99
C MET A 146 0.89 9.72 -9.90
N ARG A 147 1.87 8.89 -9.51
CA ARG A 147 2.45 7.86 -10.35
C ARG A 147 1.67 6.55 -10.28
N SER A 148 1.44 6.02 -9.08
CA SER A 148 0.76 4.72 -8.91
C SER A 148 0.04 4.56 -7.57
N GLU A 149 -0.99 3.73 -7.54
CA GLU A 149 -1.63 3.28 -6.30
C GLU A 149 -0.67 2.48 -5.41
N ALA A 150 0.26 1.72 -6.00
CA ALA A 150 1.29 0.98 -5.26
C ALA A 150 2.18 1.92 -4.42
N GLU A 151 2.60 3.06 -4.96
CA GLU A 151 3.40 4.03 -4.21
C GLU A 151 2.59 4.79 -3.15
N GLN A 152 1.28 4.98 -3.38
CA GLN A 152 0.37 5.51 -2.36
C GLN A 152 0.26 4.53 -1.18
N VAL A 153 0.05 3.23 -1.45
CA VAL A 153 0.05 2.18 -0.42
C VAL A 153 1.40 2.10 0.29
N GLY A 154 2.51 2.25 -0.44
CA GLY A 154 3.85 2.26 0.15
C GLY A 154 4.02 3.40 1.17
N THR A 155 3.52 4.59 0.83
CA THR A 155 3.51 5.75 1.72
C THR A 155 2.65 5.50 2.97
N MET A 156 1.46 4.90 2.81
CA MET A 156 0.60 4.49 3.92
C MET A 156 1.30 3.48 4.85
N LEU A 157 1.93 2.45 4.29
CA LEU A 157 2.65 1.43 5.07
C LEU A 157 3.85 2.03 5.82
N ALA A 158 4.58 2.95 5.19
CA ALA A 158 5.67 3.67 5.84
C ALA A 158 5.16 4.49 7.05
N PHE A 159 4.04 5.20 6.89
CA PHE A 159 3.38 5.91 7.99
C PHE A 159 2.97 4.97 9.13
N ILE A 160 2.30 3.85 8.81
CA ILE A 160 1.86 2.84 9.78
C ILE A 160 3.05 2.34 10.60
N ARG A 161 4.14 1.96 9.93
CA ARG A 161 5.36 1.46 10.59
C ARG A 161 6.00 2.53 11.47
N ALA A 162 6.15 3.74 10.96
CA ALA A 162 6.78 4.84 11.69
C ALA A 162 5.99 5.25 12.94
N ARG A 163 4.67 5.03 12.94
CA ARG A 163 3.78 5.26 14.10
C ARG A 163 3.55 4.03 14.97
N ARG A 164 4.25 2.91 14.68
CA ARG A 164 4.12 1.63 15.39
C ARG A 164 2.68 1.08 15.39
N LEU A 165 1.94 1.38 14.33
CA LEU A 165 0.58 0.89 14.09
C LEU A 165 0.59 -0.49 13.39
N ASP A 166 1.75 -0.94 12.93
CA ASP A 166 2.00 -2.30 12.46
C ASP A 166 1.76 -3.34 13.58
N VAL A 167 2.18 -3.03 14.80
CA VAL A 167 2.02 -3.93 15.96
C VAL A 167 0.55 -4.29 16.24
N PRO A 168 -0.40 -3.34 16.40
CA PRO A 168 -1.80 -3.68 16.56
C PRO A 168 -2.40 -4.36 15.31
N LEU A 169 -1.94 -4.05 14.10
CA LEU A 169 -2.38 -4.78 12.90
C LEU A 169 -1.97 -6.25 12.95
N GLN A 170 -0.72 -6.55 13.30
CA GLN A 170 -0.22 -7.92 13.45
C GLN A 170 -0.96 -8.71 14.53
N ALA A 171 -1.37 -8.03 15.60
CA ALA A 171 -2.15 -8.62 16.68
C ALA A 171 -3.66 -8.68 16.41
N HIS A 172 -4.12 -8.17 15.25
CA HIS A 172 -5.54 -7.97 14.94
C HIS A 172 -6.29 -7.13 16.01
N ASP A 173 -5.58 -6.22 16.69
CA ASP A 173 -6.15 -5.24 17.62
C ASP A 173 -6.68 -4.03 16.84
N TRP A 174 -7.83 -4.24 16.18
CA TRP A 174 -8.47 -3.26 15.31
C TRP A 174 -8.83 -1.96 16.02
N ALA A 175 -9.19 -2.04 17.31
CA ALA A 175 -9.53 -0.87 18.12
C ALA A 175 -8.31 0.02 18.35
N ARG A 176 -7.16 -0.57 18.70
CA ARG A 176 -5.92 0.18 18.88
C ARG A 176 -5.39 0.74 17.57
N PHE A 177 -5.47 -0.02 16.48
CA PHE A 177 -5.11 0.47 15.15
C PHE A 177 -5.99 1.65 14.74
N ALA A 178 -7.31 1.49 14.75
CA ALA A 178 -8.26 2.52 14.32
C ALA A 178 -8.15 3.80 15.17
N ARG A 179 -7.95 3.67 16.49
CA ARG A 179 -7.69 4.84 17.34
C ARG A 179 -6.42 5.58 16.95
N GLY A 180 -5.36 4.85 16.61
CA GLY A 180 -4.07 5.41 16.22
C GLY A 180 -4.07 6.02 14.81
N TYR A 181 -4.81 5.42 13.90
CA TYR A 181 -4.89 5.80 12.49
C TYR A 181 -5.95 6.88 12.23
N ASN A 182 -7.20 6.65 12.66
CA ASN A 182 -8.35 7.54 12.44
C ASN A 182 -8.59 8.52 13.61
N GLY A 183 -7.89 8.35 14.73
CA GLY A 183 -7.98 9.22 15.90
C GLY A 183 -9.02 8.80 16.94
N PRO A 184 -9.19 9.59 18.03
CA PRO A 184 -10.00 9.19 19.18
C PRO A 184 -11.50 9.03 18.87
N ALA A 185 -11.99 9.62 17.79
CA ALA A 185 -13.39 9.55 17.36
C ALA A 185 -13.71 8.29 16.53
N TYR A 186 -12.76 7.37 16.31
CA TYR A 186 -12.89 6.24 15.38
C TYR A 186 -14.18 5.41 15.58
N ARG A 187 -14.64 5.23 16.82
CA ARG A 187 -15.88 4.47 17.12
C ARG A 187 -17.14 5.09 16.53
N ARG A 188 -17.17 6.42 16.30
CA ARG A 188 -18.34 7.09 15.69
C ARG A 188 -18.63 6.59 14.27
N HIS A 189 -17.63 6.02 13.61
CA HIS A 189 -17.72 5.50 12.24
C HIS A 189 -17.46 3.99 12.15
N ASP A 190 -17.47 3.30 13.30
CA ASP A 190 -17.26 1.85 13.42
C ASP A 190 -16.00 1.36 12.68
N TYR A 191 -14.90 2.13 12.73
CA TYR A 191 -13.68 1.77 12.00
C TYR A 191 -13.14 0.40 12.41
N ASP A 192 -13.10 0.09 13.71
CA ASP A 192 -12.65 -1.19 14.24
C ASP A 192 -13.54 -2.35 13.83
N GLY A 193 -14.87 -2.20 13.94
CA GLY A 193 -15.81 -3.24 13.49
C GLY A 193 -15.73 -3.46 11.98
N ARG A 194 -15.61 -2.39 11.19
CA ARG A 194 -15.43 -2.48 9.73
C ARG A 194 -14.14 -3.20 9.36
N LEU A 195 -13.02 -2.88 10.01
CA LEU A 195 -11.73 -3.55 9.79
C LEU A 195 -11.81 -5.04 10.12
N ALA A 196 -12.41 -5.40 11.26
CA ALA A 196 -12.57 -6.79 11.66
C ALA A 196 -13.39 -7.60 10.63
N ARG A 197 -14.51 -7.04 10.16
CA ARG A 197 -15.36 -7.69 9.15
C ARG A 197 -14.69 -7.77 7.78
N ALA A 198 -14.00 -6.72 7.36
CA ALA A 198 -13.23 -6.71 6.12
C ALA A 198 -12.12 -7.77 6.14
N HIS A 199 -11.43 -7.92 7.28
CA HIS A 199 -10.42 -8.97 7.45
C HIS A 199 -11.01 -10.37 7.37
N ALA A 200 -12.12 -10.63 8.06
CA ALA A 200 -12.80 -11.92 7.98
C ALA A 200 -13.22 -12.25 6.54
N ALA A 201 -13.82 -11.29 5.82
CA ALA A 201 -14.20 -11.45 4.42
C ALA A 201 -12.97 -11.68 3.50
N ALA A 202 -11.86 -11.00 3.76
CA ALA A 202 -10.61 -11.21 3.02
C ALA A 202 -10.03 -12.61 3.24
N LEU A 203 -10.17 -13.18 4.44
CA LEU A 203 -9.77 -14.56 4.72
C LEU A 203 -10.67 -15.58 4.00
N GLU A 204 -11.98 -15.32 3.89
CA GLU A 204 -12.92 -16.18 3.16
C GLU A 204 -12.68 -16.17 1.64
N GLN A 205 -12.34 -15.00 1.10
CA GLN A 205 -12.04 -14.84 -0.33
C GLN A 205 -10.63 -15.32 -0.70
N ARG A 206 -9.78 -15.57 0.29
CA ARG A 206 -8.44 -16.09 0.05
C ARG A 206 -8.58 -17.47 -0.59
N PRO A 207 -7.96 -17.72 -1.76
CA PRO A 207 -7.89 -19.08 -2.27
C PRO A 207 -7.27 -19.96 -1.17
N PRO A 208 -7.75 -21.20 -0.98
CA PRO A 208 -7.27 -22.06 0.10
C PRO A 208 -5.75 -22.02 0.15
N GLN A 209 -5.22 -21.71 1.34
CA GLN A 209 -3.78 -21.62 1.51
C GLN A 209 -3.16 -22.93 1.03
N PRO A 210 -2.09 -22.88 0.23
CA PRO A 210 -1.51 -24.08 -0.34
C PRO A 210 -0.84 -25.00 0.71
N GLU A 211 -0.78 -24.60 1.98
CA GLU A 211 -0.56 -25.53 3.11
C GLU A 211 -1.58 -26.68 3.12
N ALA A 212 -2.83 -26.42 2.72
CA ALA A 212 -3.87 -27.43 2.60
C ALA A 212 -3.80 -28.27 1.29
N ALA A 213 -2.98 -27.87 0.32
CA ALA A 213 -2.96 -28.49 -1.02
C ALA A 213 -1.77 -29.43 -1.26
N LEU A 214 -0.70 -29.34 -0.48
CA LEU A 214 0.46 -30.21 -0.70
C LEU A 214 0.30 -31.60 -0.09
N GLY A 215 -0.55 -31.79 0.92
CA GLY A 215 -0.79 -33.07 1.62
C GLY A 215 0.44 -33.60 2.37
N ASP A 216 1.56 -33.76 1.68
CA ASP A 216 2.88 -34.20 2.14
C ASP A 216 3.95 -33.08 2.14
N GLY A 217 3.60 -31.87 1.74
CA GLY A 217 4.51 -30.71 1.75
C GLY A 217 5.54 -30.68 0.62
N VAL A 218 5.30 -31.37 -0.49
CA VAL A 218 6.25 -31.47 -1.61
C VAL A 218 5.64 -31.00 -2.93
N LEU A 219 6.17 -29.92 -3.52
CA LEU A 219 5.80 -29.50 -4.86
C LEU A 219 6.44 -30.42 -5.91
N ARG A 220 5.67 -30.81 -6.92
CA ARG A 220 6.09 -31.73 -7.99
C ARG A 220 5.42 -31.41 -9.31
N LEU A 221 5.90 -32.05 -10.38
CA LEU A 221 5.32 -31.97 -11.72
C LEU A 221 3.80 -32.20 -11.69
N GLY A 222 3.05 -31.28 -12.28
CA GLY A 222 1.58 -31.30 -12.34
C GLY A 222 0.90 -30.39 -11.32
N ASP A 223 1.59 -30.01 -10.25
CA ASP A 223 1.04 -29.13 -9.22
C ASP A 223 0.72 -27.74 -9.77
N LYS A 224 -0.27 -27.08 -9.14
CA LYS A 224 -0.72 -25.75 -9.52
C LYS A 224 -0.93 -24.88 -8.29
N GLY A 225 -0.71 -23.58 -8.42
CA GLY A 225 -1.07 -22.57 -7.42
C GLY A 225 0.06 -21.62 -7.04
N GLU A 226 -0.19 -20.85 -5.97
CA GLU A 226 0.65 -19.75 -5.49
C GLU A 226 2.06 -20.17 -5.00
N LEU A 227 2.24 -21.42 -4.57
CA LEU A 227 3.58 -21.90 -4.19
C LEU A 227 4.44 -22.19 -5.42
N VAL A 228 3.80 -22.69 -6.49
CA VAL A 228 4.49 -22.99 -7.75
C VAL A 228 4.95 -21.69 -8.40
N ARG A 229 4.03 -20.76 -8.67
CA ARG A 229 4.07 -19.41 -8.09
C ARG A 229 5.41 -18.81 -7.71
N ALA A 230 5.50 -18.63 -6.39
CA ALA A 230 6.64 -18.12 -5.68
C ALA A 230 7.93 -18.90 -6.01
N MET A 231 7.87 -20.23 -6.15
CA MET A 231 9.03 -21.04 -6.50
C MET A 231 9.58 -20.71 -7.90
N GLN A 232 8.72 -20.57 -8.91
CA GLN A 232 9.09 -20.16 -10.27
C GLN A 232 9.76 -18.78 -10.26
N MET A 233 9.20 -17.83 -9.51
CA MET A 233 9.81 -16.50 -9.34
C MET A 233 11.20 -16.60 -8.68
N ARG A 234 11.34 -17.35 -7.58
CA ARG A 234 12.63 -17.51 -6.87
C ARG A 234 13.70 -18.22 -7.69
N LEU A 235 13.30 -19.16 -8.54
CA LEU A 235 14.19 -19.79 -9.51
C LEU A 235 14.63 -18.78 -10.57
N GLY A 236 13.70 -17.98 -11.10
CA GLY A 236 13.99 -16.90 -12.04
C GLY A 236 14.95 -15.85 -11.48
N ASP A 237 14.71 -15.39 -10.24
CA ASP A 237 15.57 -14.45 -9.51
C ASP A 237 17.03 -14.95 -9.39
N ARG A 238 17.21 -16.27 -9.38
CA ARG A 238 18.52 -16.94 -9.28
C ARG A 238 19.08 -17.37 -10.63
N GLY A 239 18.45 -16.96 -11.73
CA GLY A 239 18.93 -17.23 -13.09
C GLY A 239 18.51 -18.59 -13.67
N TYR A 240 17.63 -19.34 -13.01
CA TYR A 240 17.11 -20.60 -13.54
C TYR A 240 15.89 -20.36 -14.43
N ALA A 241 15.89 -20.95 -15.62
CA ALA A 241 14.80 -20.83 -16.58
C ALA A 241 13.58 -21.70 -16.19
N ALA A 242 12.77 -21.23 -15.24
CA ALA A 242 11.59 -21.95 -14.73
C ALA A 242 10.32 -21.78 -15.58
N GLY A 243 10.40 -21.03 -16.70
CA GLY A 243 9.26 -20.60 -17.49
C GLY A 243 8.60 -19.34 -16.92
N ALA A 244 7.40 -19.02 -17.41
CA ALA A 244 6.59 -17.97 -16.81
C ALA A 244 6.21 -18.36 -15.37
N ALA A 245 6.16 -17.39 -14.46
CA ALA A 245 5.61 -17.58 -13.13
C ALA A 245 4.08 -17.64 -13.19
N ASP A 246 3.55 -18.65 -13.86
CA ASP A 246 2.13 -18.86 -14.14
C ASP A 246 1.41 -19.68 -13.06
N GLY A 247 2.16 -20.23 -12.11
CA GLY A 247 1.61 -21.10 -11.09
C GLY A 247 1.37 -22.53 -11.54
N TRP A 248 1.91 -22.99 -12.68
CA TRP A 248 1.81 -24.37 -13.13
C TRP A 248 3.17 -25.07 -13.16
N PHE A 249 3.29 -26.18 -12.43
CA PHE A 249 4.54 -26.92 -12.30
C PHE A 249 4.65 -27.84 -13.52
N GLY A 250 5.03 -27.27 -14.65
CA GLY A 250 5.27 -27.97 -15.91
C GLY A 250 6.68 -28.55 -16.03
N ARG A 251 6.97 -29.16 -17.18
CA ARG A 251 8.28 -29.78 -17.47
C ARG A 251 9.44 -28.79 -17.43
N ILE A 252 9.22 -27.55 -17.87
CA ILE A 252 10.24 -26.49 -17.83
C ILE A 252 10.59 -26.15 -16.38
N THR A 253 9.58 -25.98 -15.53
CA THR A 253 9.77 -25.75 -14.10
C THR A 253 10.45 -26.93 -13.40
N GLU A 254 10.10 -28.17 -13.74
CA GLU A 254 10.80 -29.37 -13.23
C GLU A 254 12.29 -29.38 -13.59
N GLN A 255 12.64 -29.03 -14.82
CA GLN A 255 14.04 -28.94 -15.25
C GLN A 255 14.80 -27.86 -14.48
N ALA A 256 14.20 -26.69 -14.26
CA ALA A 256 14.79 -25.63 -13.46
C ALA A 256 15.02 -26.05 -12.00
N VAL A 257 14.07 -26.76 -11.39
CA VAL A 257 14.22 -27.31 -10.03
C VAL A 257 15.38 -28.30 -9.98
N ARG A 258 15.49 -29.22 -10.95
CA ARG A 258 16.61 -30.20 -11.00
C ARG A 258 17.96 -29.52 -11.16
N ALA A 259 18.05 -28.50 -12.01
CA ALA A 259 19.26 -27.71 -12.20
C ALA A 259 19.68 -27.03 -10.88
N PHE A 260 18.73 -26.37 -10.21
CA PHE A 260 18.96 -25.75 -8.91
C PHE A 260 19.41 -26.77 -7.85
N GLN A 261 18.73 -27.92 -7.76
CA GLN A 261 19.12 -28.98 -6.82
C GLN A 261 20.54 -29.48 -7.04
N GLY A 262 20.94 -29.67 -8.31
CA GLY A 262 22.30 -30.10 -8.65
C GLY A 262 23.36 -29.09 -8.21
N GLU A 263 23.12 -27.81 -8.45
CA GLU A 263 24.04 -26.74 -8.06
C GLU A 263 24.14 -26.57 -6.54
N GLN A 264 23.02 -26.72 -5.83
CA GLN A 264 22.97 -26.66 -4.37
C GLN A 264 23.41 -27.97 -3.69
N ARG A 265 23.88 -28.97 -4.45
CA ARG A 265 24.29 -30.30 -3.94
C ARG A 265 23.19 -30.99 -3.12
N LEU A 266 21.94 -30.82 -3.55
CA LEU A 266 20.76 -31.49 -2.99
C LEU A 266 20.46 -32.78 -3.77
N VAL A 267 19.50 -33.56 -3.28
CA VAL A 267 18.96 -34.70 -4.04
C VAL A 267 18.25 -34.17 -5.29
N VAL A 268 18.68 -34.61 -6.47
CA VAL A 268 18.16 -34.15 -7.77
C VAL A 268 16.95 -34.98 -8.19
N ASP A 269 15.84 -34.81 -7.49
CA ASP A 269 14.60 -35.56 -7.72
C ASP A 269 13.52 -34.78 -8.48
N GLY A 270 13.73 -33.48 -8.73
CA GLY A 270 12.78 -32.58 -9.39
C GLY A 270 11.59 -32.20 -8.52
N LYS A 271 11.68 -32.45 -7.21
CA LYS A 271 10.64 -32.18 -6.22
C LYS A 271 11.12 -31.12 -5.22
N VAL A 272 10.24 -30.20 -4.85
CA VAL A 272 10.56 -29.16 -3.87
C VAL A 272 9.96 -29.52 -2.52
N GLY A 273 10.70 -30.32 -1.76
CA GLY A 273 10.48 -30.53 -0.33
C GLY A 273 11.25 -29.52 0.53
N HIS A 274 11.20 -29.69 1.85
CA HIS A 274 11.72 -28.72 2.84
C HIS A 274 13.15 -28.22 2.57
N LYS A 275 14.10 -29.11 2.24
CA LYS A 275 15.50 -28.71 1.99
C LYS A 275 15.65 -27.85 0.73
N THR A 276 14.96 -28.22 -0.36
CA THR A 276 14.97 -27.45 -1.61
C THR A 276 14.28 -26.10 -1.42
N ALA A 277 13.16 -26.06 -0.69
CA ALA A 277 12.45 -24.83 -0.38
C ALA A 277 13.31 -23.87 0.45
N ALA A 278 13.94 -24.37 1.53
CA ALA A 278 14.84 -23.59 2.36
C ALA A 278 16.00 -23.00 1.56
N ALA A 279 16.61 -23.78 0.66
CA ALA A 279 17.68 -23.30 -0.22
C ALA A 279 17.21 -22.18 -1.19
N LEU A 280 15.94 -22.22 -1.62
CA LEU A 280 15.32 -21.15 -2.43
C LEU A 280 14.93 -19.92 -1.59
N GLY A 281 15.09 -19.96 -0.26
CA GLY A 281 14.61 -18.93 0.65
C GLY A 281 13.08 -18.93 0.78
N LEU A 282 12.45 -20.09 0.59
CA LEU A 282 11.01 -20.30 0.73
C LEU A 282 10.74 -21.01 2.06
N ASN A 283 10.01 -20.35 2.96
CA ASN A 283 9.46 -20.98 4.15
C ASN A 283 8.02 -21.40 3.87
N PHE A 284 7.86 -22.63 3.41
CA PHE A 284 6.54 -23.23 3.17
C PHE A 284 5.98 -23.96 4.39
N TRP A 285 6.77 -24.09 5.46
CA TRP A 285 6.42 -24.86 6.65
C TRP A 285 6.64 -24.02 7.91
N PRO A 286 5.73 -24.07 8.90
CA PRO A 286 6.03 -23.56 10.23
C PRO A 286 7.22 -24.33 10.81
N ALA A 287 8.08 -23.62 11.56
CA ALA A 287 9.09 -24.28 12.38
C ALA A 287 8.36 -25.24 13.33
N GLY A 288 8.72 -26.53 13.24
CA GLY A 288 8.21 -27.56 14.15
C GLY A 288 8.65 -27.33 15.58
#